data_AF-A0A6B1F5G3-F1
#
_entry.id   AF-A0A6B1F5G3-F1
#
_cell.length_a   1.000
_cell.length_b   1.000
_cell.length_c   1.000
_cell.angle_alpha   90.00
_cell.angle_beta   90.00
_cell.angle_gamma   90.00
#
_symmetry.space_group_name_H-M   'P 1'
#
loop_
_entity.id
_entity.type
_entity.pdbx_description
1 polymer ?
#
loop_
_entity_poly.entity_id
_entity_poly.type
_entity_poly.pdbx_seq_one_letter_code
_entity_poly.pdbx_strand_id
1 'polypeptide(L)' 'MLWGSFVPKGTPDEAVASLRLAWDSLSSDPEFIAEYEAMTSGPPILTNASKVQENIQKLVNLRPELVTFVSDLISAE' A
#
# COMPACT_ATOMS: atom_id res chain seq x y z
N MET A 1 2.06 -3.15 9.32
CA MET A 1 2.13 -4.06 8.14
C MET A 1 1.37 -3.37 7.01
N LEU A 2 2.02 -3.06 5.88
CA LEU A 2 1.35 -2.43 4.74
C LEU A 2 0.68 -3.54 3.92
N TRP A 3 -0.64 -3.50 3.82
CA TRP A 3 -1.42 -4.42 2.99
C TRP A 3 -1.71 -3.73 1.66
N GLY A 4 -1.35 -4.37 0.56
CA GLY A 4 -1.58 -3.84 -0.78
C GLY A 4 -1.57 -4.95 -1.82
N SER A 5 -2.32 -4.75 -2.89
CA SER A 5 -2.33 -5.68 -4.02
C SER A 5 -1.35 -5.21 -5.10
N PHE A 6 -0.35 -6.04 -5.37
CA PHE A 6 0.58 -5.84 -6.47
C PHE A 6 0.31 -6.89 -7.55
N VAL A 7 0.33 -6.48 -8.80
CA VAL A 7 0.08 -7.35 -9.95
C VAL A 7 1.37 -7.59 -10.74
N PRO A 8 1.56 -8.76 -11.35
CA PRO A 8 2.71 -9.03 -12.20
C PRO A 8 2.82 -8.04 -13.37
N LYS A 9 4.05 -7.82 -13.83
CA LYS A 9 4.29 -7.08 -15.07
C LYS A 9 3.60 -7.79 -16.24
N GLY A 10 2.87 -7.04 -17.06
CA GLY A 10 2.13 -7.58 -18.20
C GLY A 10 0.71 -8.06 -17.86
N THR A 11 0.23 -7.85 -16.64
CA THR A 11 -1.19 -8.02 -16.30
C THR A 11 -2.05 -7.15 -17.24
N PRO A 12 -3.14 -7.69 -17.83
CA PRO A 12 -4.01 -6.92 -18.70
C PRO A 12 -4.54 -5.65 -18.04
N ASP A 13 -4.55 -4.54 -18.77
CA ASP A 13 -4.96 -3.23 -18.24
C ASP A 13 -6.39 -3.26 -17.66
N GLU A 14 -7.28 -4.05 -18.25
CA GLU A 14 -8.64 -4.26 -17.76
C GLU A 14 -8.67 -4.90 -16.36
N ALA A 15 -7.82 -5.90 -16.11
CA ALA A 15 -7.71 -6.55 -14.81
C ALA A 15 -7.12 -5.60 -13.76
N VAL A 16 -6.13 -4.78 -14.16
CA VAL A 16 -5.58 -3.73 -13.30
C VAL A 16 -6.65 -2.68 -12.96
N ALA A 17 -7.45 -2.27 -13.95
CA ALA A 17 -8.52 -1.30 -13.75
C ALA A 17 -9.60 -1.85 -12.81
N SER A 18 -10.06 -3.09 -13.02
CA SER A 18 -11.03 -3.75 -12.13
C SER A 18 -10.53 -3.85 -10.69
N LEU A 19 -9.26 -4.20 -10.50
CA LEU A 19 -8.66 -4.28 -9.16
C LEU A 19 -8.60 -2.89 -8.48
N ARG A 20 -8.26 -1.83 -9.23
CA ARG A 20 -8.26 -0.45 -8.69
C ARG A 20 -9.66 -0.02 -8.26
N LEU A 21 -10.67 -0.28 -9.08
CA LEU A 21 -12.06 0.03 -8.76
C LEU A 21 -12.52 -0.70 -7.50
N ALA A 22 -12.15 -1.97 -7.35
CA ALA A 22 -12.45 -2.73 -6.13
C ALA A 22 -11.80 -2.08 -4.90
N TRP A 23 -10.52 -1.71 -4.97
CA TRP A 23 -9.84 -1.00 -3.88
C TRP A 23 -10.49 0.34 -3.51
N ASP A 24 -10.90 1.12 -4.51
CA ASP A 24 -11.56 2.41 -4.26
C ASP A 24 -12.92 2.21 -3.56
N SER A 25 -13.66 1.14 -3.91
CA SER A 25 -14.95 0.83 -3.29
C SER A 25 -14.86 0.40 -1.81
N LEU A 26 -13.75 -0.24 -1.39
CA LEU A 26 -13.56 -0.68 0.00
C LEU A 26 -13.61 0.48 1.00
N SER A 27 -13.21 1.68 0.59
CA SER A 27 -13.25 2.88 1.45
C SER A 27 -14.68 3.30 1.84
N SER A 28 -15.68 2.79 1.14
CA SER A 28 -17.10 3.04 1.35
C SER A 28 -17.89 1.80 1.73
N ASP A 29 -17.23 0.65 1.86
CA ASP A 29 -17.88 -0.61 2.20
C ASP A 29 -18.10 -0.70 3.73
N PRO A 30 -19.35 -0.64 4.21
CA PRO A 30 -19.63 -0.63 5.64
C PRO A 30 -19.29 -1.95 6.34
N GLU A 31 -19.35 -3.09 5.64
CA GLU A 31 -19.01 -4.39 6.21
C GLU A 31 -17.50 -4.48 6.42
N PHE A 32 -16.73 -4.10 5.40
CA PHE A 32 -15.26 -4.04 5.47
C PHE A 32 -14.78 -3.10 6.59
N ILE A 33 -15.35 -1.90 6.69
CA ILE A 33 -14.95 -0.92 7.72
C ILE A 33 -15.21 -1.48 9.11
N ALA A 34 -16.40 -2.06 9.35
CA ALA A 34 -16.75 -2.63 10.65
C ALA A 34 -15.84 -3.79 11.05
N GLU A 35 -15.52 -4.70 10.12
CA GLU A 35 -14.60 -5.81 10.38
C GLU A 35 -13.17 -5.32 10.66
N TYR A 36 -12.70 -4.35 9.88
CA TYR A 36 -11.36 -3.77 10.06
C TYR A 36 -11.26 -3.08 11.43
N GLU A 37 -12.24 -2.26 11.80
CA GLU A 37 -12.28 -1.57 13.10
C GLU A 37 -12.31 -2.55 14.27
N ALA A 38 -13.06 -3.65 14.16
CA ALA A 38 -13.09 -4.70 15.18
C ALA A 38 -11.72 -5.37 15.38
N MET A 39 -10.92 -5.50 14.31
CA MET A 39 -9.60 -6.12 14.37
C MET A 39 -8.50 -5.15 14.83
N THR A 40 -8.57 -3.87 14.46
CA THR A 40 -7.46 -2.91 14.65
C THR A 40 -7.77 -1.76 15.60
N SER A 41 -8.97 -1.67 16.18
CA SER A 41 -9.43 -0.59 17.06
C SER A 41 -9.36 0.82 16.43
N GLY A 42 -9.51 0.90 15.11
CA GLY A 42 -9.47 2.16 14.37
C GLY A 42 -9.80 1.98 12.89
N PRO A 43 -10.16 3.06 12.18
CA PRO A 43 -10.64 2.99 10.81
C PRO A 43 -9.51 2.61 9.82
N PRO A 44 -9.85 1.97 8.69
CA PRO A 44 -8.88 1.66 7.67
C PRO A 44 -8.33 2.93 7.01
N ILE A 45 -7.00 3.02 6.90
CA ILE A 45 -6.32 4.05 6.11
C ILE A 45 -6.00 3.45 4.75
N LEU A 46 -6.90 3.64 3.80
CA LEU A 46 -6.73 3.16 2.43
C LEU A 46 -6.03 4.20 1.56
N THR A 47 -5.06 3.74 0.76
CA THR A 47 -4.31 4.58 -0.17
C THR A 47 -4.50 4.05 -1.59
N ASN A 48 -4.94 4.91 -2.51
CA ASN A 48 -5.15 4.52 -3.90
C ASN A 48 -3.83 4.33 -4.68
N ALA A 49 -3.93 3.68 -5.84
CA ALA A 49 -2.78 3.32 -6.67
C ALA A 49 -1.92 4.54 -7.06
N SER A 50 -2.53 5.68 -7.37
CA SER A 50 -1.81 6.91 -7.74
C SER A 50 -0.94 7.42 -6.60
N LYS A 51 -1.48 7.42 -5.37
CA LYS A 51 -0.75 7.85 -4.19
C LYS A 51 0.34 6.85 -3.78
N VAL A 52 0.08 5.56 -3.95
CA VAL A 52 1.10 4.50 -3.78
C VAL A 52 2.25 4.72 -4.76
N GLN A 53 1.96 5.00 -6.04
CA GLN A 53 3.00 5.23 -7.05
C GLN A 53 3.84 6.48 -6.75
N GLU A 54 3.20 7.56 -6.30
CA GLU A 54 3.90 8.77 -5.82
C GLU A 54 4.84 8.44 -4.64
N ASN A 55 4.35 7.67 -3.67
CA ASN A 55 5.16 7.26 -2.52
C ASN A 55 6.34 6.37 -2.94
N ILE A 56 6.13 5.42 -3.87
CA ILE A 56 7.21 4.58 -4.42
C ILE A 56 8.26 5.46 -5.10
N GLN A 57 7.87 6.44 -5.91
CA GLN A 57 8.82 7.35 -6.56
C GLN A 57 9.64 8.17 -5.55
N LYS A 58 9.05 8.57 -4.42
CA LYS A 58 9.78 9.22 -3.32
C LYS A 58 10.79 8.28 -2.68
N LEU A 59 10.45 7.00 -2.54
CA LEU A 59 11.34 5.98 -1.97
C LEU A 59 12.53 5.66 -2.90
N VAL A 60 12.31 5.61 -4.22
CA VAL A 60 13.38 5.36 -5.21
C VAL A 60 14.45 6.46 -5.18
N ASN A 61 14.08 7.68 -4.81
CA ASN A 61 14.99 8.82 -4.72
C ASN A 61 15.55 9.06 -3.31
N LEU A 62 15.42 8.08 -2.41
CA LEU A 62 16.06 8.17 -1.10
C LEU A 62 17.58 8.22 -1.26
N ARG A 63 18.20 9.12 -0.49
CA ARG A 63 19.65 9.25 -0.43
C ARG A 63 20.28 7.91 -0.01
N PRO A 64 21.30 7.40 -0.72
CA PRO A 64 21.91 6.10 -0.41
C PRO A 64 22.36 5.98 1.05
N GLU A 65 22.80 7.08 1.67
CA GLU A 65 23.27 7.09 3.06
C GLU A 65 22.15 6.78 4.07
N LEU A 66 20.90 7.15 3.76
CA LEU A 66 19.74 6.81 4.58
C LEU A 66 19.37 5.33 4.43
N VAL A 67 19.52 4.77 3.23
CA VAL A 67 19.28 3.34 2.99
C VAL A 67 20.28 2.51 3.79
N THR A 68 21.57 2.87 3.74
CA THR A 68 22.62 2.21 4.51
C THR A 68 22.35 2.32 6.01
N PHE A 69 22.06 3.53 6.52
CA PHE A 69 21.79 3.75 7.94
C PHE A 69 20.64 2.87 8.46
N VAL A 70 19.51 2.81 7.75
CA VAL A 70 18.35 2.01 8.16
C VAL A 70 18.67 0.51 8.06
N SER A 71 19.40 0.08 7.04
CA SER A 71 19.79 -1.33 6.87
C SER A 71 20.74 -1.80 7.97
N ASP A 72 21.67 -0.95 8.40
CA ASP A 72 22.58 -1.21 9.50
C ASP A 72 21.84 -1.30 10.84
N LEU A 73 20.87 -0.40 11.06
CA LEU A 73 20.03 -0.42 12.27
C LEU A 73 19.24 -1.72 12.40
N ILE A 74 18.62 -2.19 11.31
CA ILE A 74 17.81 -3.43 11.29
C ILE A 74 18.70 -4.66 11.48
N SER A 75 19.94 -4.64 10.99
CA SER A 75 20.87 -5.77 11.07
C SER A 75 21.61 -5.85 12.43
N ALA A 76 21.49 -4.82 13.26
CA ALA A 76 22.10 -4.74 14.58
C ALA A 76 21.18 -5.27 15.71
N GLU A 77 19.92 -5.61 15.40
CA GLU A 77 19.00 -6.38 16.25
C GLU A 77 19.03 -7.88 15.91
#